data_AF-A0A9D9HYE9-F1
#
_entry.id   AF-A0A9D9HYE9-F1
#
_cell.length_a   1.000
_cell.length_b   1.000
_cell.length_c   1.000
_cell.angle_alpha   90.00
_cell.angle_beta   90.00
_cell.angle_gamma   90.00
#
_symmetry.space_group_name_H-M   'P 1'
#
loop_
_entity.id
_entity.type
_entity.pdbx_description
1 polymer ?
#
loop_
_entity_poly.entity_id
_entity_poly.type
_entity_poly.pdbx_seq_one_letter_code
_entity_poly.pdbx_strand_id
1 'polypeptide(L)'
;MKKKGSVFLLFLLVWGVIFSYPLWKEKLHILVREPITKENTVSSMEQLERKVIACLEQGKTEENFYLDGSLTKDLEKVNANLDGYYGYVTSYYMAKWPRKGFYQVKLNFELSDNYYAYHHLTEGFDLTGHEQAKQLANKAQAILNKIIKKNMSDYEKEKAIHDYIVTHGEYGFLKGEKKEDSYDAKGILLEGKGVCSSYSESMQLLLSLAGVESKIVLGEADIEHSWNLVKLDGKWYHVDVTWDDPVPDEKGRVLYNYFNVPDELLKKTHTWDTKRYEKANSYEKNYYGMKQDVCQNYKETKARIIDGIQKKKKKIKLLLTDEKAKDYAYNFVLQYDSVSSIRWKNIGESPCLVMIMTLEYQS
;
A
#
# COMPACT_ATOMS: atom_id res chain seq x y z
N MET A 1 -26.75 30.44 -2.01
CA MET A 1 -25.52 30.88 -1.32
C MET A 1 -25.35 30.03 -0.05
N LYS A 2 -24.60 28.92 -0.14
CA LYS A 2 -24.33 28.03 0.99
C LYS A 2 -22.88 28.20 1.44
N LYS A 3 -22.69 28.45 2.73
CA LYS A 3 -21.40 28.60 3.42
C LYS A 3 -20.58 27.31 3.25
N LYS A 4 -19.36 27.45 2.72
CA LYS A 4 -18.32 26.41 2.75
C LYS A 4 -17.80 26.33 4.19
N GLY A 5 -18.00 25.19 4.84
CA GLY A 5 -17.30 24.86 6.07
C GLY A 5 -15.90 24.38 5.71
N SER A 6 -14.89 25.20 5.98
CA SER A 6 -13.50 24.77 5.95
C SER A 6 -13.28 23.81 7.12
N VAL A 7 -13.15 22.52 6.82
CA VAL A 7 -12.63 21.54 7.76
C VAL A 7 -11.12 21.74 7.80
N PHE A 8 -10.66 22.53 8.76
CA PHE A 8 -9.27 22.57 9.22
C PHE A 8 -8.96 21.20 9.84
N LEU A 9 -8.19 20.36 9.13
CA LEU A 9 -7.65 19.14 9.72
C LEU A 9 -6.20 19.42 10.11
N LEU A 10 -6.03 19.60 11.42
CA LEU A 10 -4.76 19.72 12.12
C LEU A 10 -3.80 18.62 11.64
N PHE A 11 -2.68 19.05 11.06
CA PHE A 11 -1.46 18.27 11.07
C PHE A 11 -1.16 17.91 12.52
N LEU A 12 -1.31 16.63 12.86
CA LEU A 12 -0.55 16.08 13.97
C LEU A 12 0.88 15.97 13.47
N LEU A 13 1.57 17.10 13.55
CA LEU A 13 2.94 17.13 14.02
C LEU A 13 3.01 16.07 15.14
N VAL A 14 3.66 14.96 14.86
CA VAL A 14 4.23 14.15 15.91
C VAL A 14 5.20 15.09 16.62
N TRP A 15 4.69 15.76 17.66
CA TRP A 15 5.50 16.39 18.70
C TRP A 15 6.17 15.26 19.48
N GLY A 16 7.04 14.51 18.82
CA GLY A 16 8.27 14.10 19.46
C GLY A 16 9.02 15.40 19.71
N VAL A 17 8.84 15.97 20.89
CA VAL A 17 9.65 17.08 21.36
C VAL A 17 11.10 16.66 21.15
N ILE A 18 11.75 17.22 20.13
CA ILE A 18 13.20 17.30 20.09
C ILE A 18 13.52 18.18 21.28
N PHE A 19 13.71 17.56 22.45
CA PHE A 19 14.08 18.25 23.67
C PHE A 19 15.48 18.81 23.45
N SER A 20 15.56 20.04 22.97
CA SER A 20 16.67 20.91 23.27
C SER A 20 16.51 21.34 24.73
N TYR A 21 17.06 20.57 25.66
CA TYR A 21 17.45 21.12 26.96
C TYR A 21 18.87 20.66 27.32
N PRO A 22 19.76 21.60 27.68
CA PRO A 22 21.13 21.30 28.07
C PRO A 22 21.14 20.89 29.55
N LEU A 23 21.90 19.86 29.92
CA LEU A 23 22.58 19.69 31.21
C LEU A 23 23.32 18.34 31.27
N TRP A 24 24.59 18.35 30.87
CA TRP A 24 25.70 17.63 31.51
C TRP A 24 25.50 16.13 31.78
N LYS A 25 25.31 15.36 30.71
CA LYS A 25 26.00 14.07 30.48
C LYS A 25 26.23 13.95 28.98
N GLU A 26 27.18 14.72 28.45
CA GLU A 26 27.70 14.45 27.10
C GLU A 26 28.38 13.07 27.15
N LYS A 27 27.64 12.01 26.80
CA LYS A 27 28.28 10.96 26.01
C LYS A 27 28.76 11.68 24.77
N LEU A 28 30.06 11.99 24.72
CA LEU A 28 30.73 12.43 23.51
C LEU A 28 30.45 11.35 22.46
N HIS A 29 29.44 11.57 21.62
CA HIS A 29 29.24 10.76 20.42
C HIS A 29 30.34 11.18 19.46
N ILE A 30 31.51 10.57 19.61
CA ILE A 30 32.64 10.78 18.71
C ILE A 30 32.22 10.17 17.38
N LEU A 31 31.92 11.03 16.40
CA LEU A 31 31.83 10.61 15.01
C LEU A 31 33.20 10.04 14.63
N VAL A 32 33.27 8.71 14.53
CA VAL A 32 34.49 8.03 14.11
C VAL A 32 34.80 8.49 12.69
N ARG A 33 36.04 8.95 12.49
CA ARG A 33 36.45 9.52 11.21
C ARG A 33 36.67 8.40 10.20
N GLU A 34 35.77 8.30 9.23
CA GLU A 34 35.90 7.38 8.11
C GLU A 34 36.42 8.10 6.84
N PRO A 35 37.02 7.37 5.89
CA PRO A 35 37.33 7.91 4.58
C PRO A 35 36.05 8.33 3.84
N ILE A 36 36.08 9.48 3.16
CA ILE A 36 35.00 9.89 2.26
C ILE A 36 35.17 9.10 0.96
N THR A 37 34.16 8.31 0.61
CA THR A 37 34.10 7.50 -0.60
C THR A 37 32.84 7.83 -1.39
N LYS A 38 32.72 7.36 -2.64
CA LYS A 38 31.50 7.59 -3.43
C LYS A 38 30.29 6.89 -2.81
N GLU A 39 30.52 5.78 -2.13
CA GLU A 39 29.51 4.92 -1.53
C GLU A 39 28.89 5.54 -0.28
N ASN A 40 29.65 6.30 0.51
CA ASN A 40 29.13 6.96 1.72
C ASN A 40 28.79 8.46 1.51
N THR A 41 29.07 9.03 0.33
CA THR A 41 28.60 10.38 -0.04
C THR A 41 27.16 10.39 -0.55
N VAL A 42 26.44 11.46 -0.23
CA VAL A 42 25.04 11.66 -0.61
C VAL A 42 24.82 13.10 -1.06
N SER A 43 24.25 13.27 -2.26
CA SER A 43 24.05 14.58 -2.90
C SER A 43 22.59 14.92 -3.22
N SER A 44 21.65 14.02 -2.92
CA SER A 44 20.21 14.28 -3.04
C SER A 44 19.43 13.55 -1.93
N MET A 45 18.24 14.04 -1.59
CA MET A 45 17.38 13.39 -0.59
C MET A 45 16.94 12.00 -1.07
N GLU A 46 16.59 11.85 -2.35
CA GLU A 46 16.26 10.56 -2.97
C GLU A 46 17.40 9.53 -2.83
N GLN A 47 18.67 9.98 -2.92
CA GLN A 47 19.81 9.12 -2.69
C GLN A 47 19.98 8.77 -1.20
N LEU A 48 19.69 9.70 -0.28
CA LEU A 48 19.72 9.43 1.16
C LEU A 48 18.68 8.37 1.53
N GLU A 49 17.43 8.56 1.10
CA GLU A 49 16.31 7.66 1.35
C GLU A 49 16.62 6.24 0.90
N ARG A 50 17.08 6.05 -0.34
CA ARG A 50 17.48 4.72 -0.85
C ARG A 50 18.57 4.06 0.00
N LYS A 51 19.55 4.83 0.49
CA LYS A 51 20.61 4.30 1.34
C LYS A 51 20.10 3.95 2.74
N VAL A 52 19.19 4.76 3.29
CA VAL A 52 18.54 4.48 4.57
C VAL A 52 17.70 3.21 4.48
N ILE A 53 16.88 3.06 3.44
CA ILE A 53 16.10 1.83 3.19
C ILE A 53 17.04 0.62 3.12
N ALA A 54 18.12 0.70 2.34
CA ALA A 54 19.09 -0.40 2.25
C ALA A 54 19.78 -0.73 3.59
N CYS A 55 19.95 0.25 4.49
CA CYS A 55 20.48 0.02 5.83
C CYS A 55 19.45 -0.69 6.72
N LEU A 56 18.19 -0.27 6.67
CA LEU A 56 17.08 -0.88 7.40
C LEU A 56 16.83 -2.32 6.95
N GLU A 57 16.83 -2.59 5.64
CA GLU A 57 16.75 -3.94 5.05
C GLU A 57 17.90 -4.85 5.53
N GLN A 58 19.08 -4.29 5.77
CA GLN A 58 20.24 -5.03 6.31
C GLN A 58 20.21 -5.17 7.84
N GLY A 59 19.19 -4.66 8.52
CA GLY A 59 19.08 -4.71 9.97
C GLY A 59 20.05 -3.79 10.70
N LYS A 60 20.57 -2.74 10.04
CA LYS A 60 21.44 -1.77 10.70
C LYS A 60 20.64 -0.88 11.65
N THR A 61 21.22 -0.60 12.81
CA THR A 61 20.65 0.32 13.81
C THR A 61 21.30 1.70 13.80
N GLU A 62 22.41 1.86 13.06
CA GLU A 62 23.07 3.13 12.83
C GLU A 62 23.93 3.07 11.55
N GLU A 63 24.14 4.22 10.90
CA GLU A 63 25.05 4.33 9.76
C GLU A 63 25.61 5.76 9.60
N ASN A 64 26.84 5.87 9.10
CA ASN A 64 27.49 7.14 8.78
C ASN A 64 27.32 7.51 7.30
N PHE A 65 26.94 8.75 7.04
CA PHE A 65 26.87 9.34 5.70
C PHE A 65 27.66 10.65 5.62
N TYR A 66 28.06 11.02 4.41
CA TYR A 66 28.67 12.30 4.09
C TYR A 66 27.72 13.08 3.17
N LEU A 67 26.97 14.02 3.74
CA LEU A 67 25.93 14.74 3.04
C LEU A 67 26.44 16.05 2.45
N ASP A 68 25.99 16.38 1.24
CA ASP A 68 26.14 17.72 0.70
C ASP A 68 25.49 18.75 1.66
N GLY A 69 26.14 19.91 1.83
CA GLY A 69 25.63 20.99 2.66
C GLY A 69 24.23 21.48 2.27
N SER A 70 23.79 21.26 1.03
CA SER A 70 22.41 21.59 0.63
C SER A 70 21.36 20.70 1.31
N LEU A 71 21.71 19.48 1.69
CA LEU A 71 20.77 18.49 2.26
C LEU A 71 20.54 18.67 3.75
N THR A 72 21.46 19.31 4.46
CA THR A 72 21.47 19.33 5.93
C THR A 72 20.27 20.06 6.53
N LYS A 73 19.56 20.88 5.73
CA LYS A 73 18.38 21.64 6.15
C LYS A 73 17.06 20.87 6.02
N ASP A 74 17.08 19.74 5.33
CA ASP A 74 15.90 18.91 5.08
C ASP A 74 16.03 17.53 5.74
N LEU A 75 17.06 17.32 6.57
CA LEU A 75 17.33 16.03 7.22
C LEU A 75 16.18 15.57 8.12
N GLU A 76 15.45 16.51 8.72
CA GLU A 76 14.26 16.22 9.51
C GLU A 76 13.12 15.58 8.68
N LYS A 77 13.17 15.71 7.36
CA LYS A 77 12.19 15.13 6.42
C LYS A 77 12.60 13.75 5.92
N VAL A 78 13.73 13.19 6.38
CA VAL A 78 14.23 11.89 5.88
C VAL A 78 13.19 10.77 5.99
N ASN A 79 12.35 10.80 7.02
CA ASN A 79 11.28 9.81 7.22
C ASN A 79 10.03 10.07 6.37
N ALA A 80 9.83 11.28 5.82
CA ALA A 80 8.61 11.63 5.09
C ALA A 80 8.40 10.80 3.81
N ASN A 81 9.46 10.15 3.34
CA ASN A 81 9.49 9.35 2.12
C ASN A 81 9.86 7.88 2.39
N LEU A 82 9.85 7.46 3.66
CA LEU A 82 10.02 6.07 4.08
C LEU A 82 8.65 5.48 4.38
N ASP A 83 8.38 4.28 3.86
CA ASP A 83 7.09 3.60 4.06
C ASP A 83 6.92 2.97 5.45
N GLY A 84 7.97 2.98 6.29
CA GLY A 84 7.94 2.42 7.65
C GLY A 84 8.08 0.90 7.71
N TYR A 85 7.99 0.19 6.58
CA TYR A 85 7.94 -1.27 6.55
C TYR A 85 9.16 -1.91 7.21
N TYR A 86 10.38 -1.43 6.94
CA TYR A 86 11.59 -1.94 7.58
C TYR A 86 11.99 -1.18 8.86
N GLY A 87 11.42 0.00 9.08
CA GLY A 87 11.78 0.89 10.18
C GLY A 87 11.94 2.35 9.75
N TYR A 88 12.55 3.15 10.61
CA TYR A 88 12.67 4.59 10.42
C TYR A 88 13.93 5.17 11.10
N VAL A 89 14.26 6.41 10.75
CA VAL A 89 15.33 7.18 11.42
C VAL A 89 14.78 7.76 12.72
N THR A 90 15.43 7.47 13.85
CA THR A 90 15.01 7.98 15.18
C THR A 90 15.71 9.27 15.55
N SER A 91 16.96 9.41 15.16
CA SER A 91 17.80 10.56 15.51
C SER A 91 19.01 10.64 14.60
N TYR A 92 19.65 11.80 14.60
CA TYR A 92 20.91 11.99 13.89
C TYR A 92 21.90 12.84 14.69
N TYR A 93 23.19 12.61 14.44
CA TYR A 93 24.28 13.44 14.90
C TYR A 93 25.04 13.98 13.70
N MET A 94 25.19 15.30 13.62
CA MET A 94 25.88 15.95 12.51
C MET A 94 27.16 16.63 13.01
N ALA A 95 28.24 16.45 12.26
CA ALA A 95 29.49 17.15 12.50
C ALA A 95 29.32 18.67 12.33
N LYS A 96 29.97 19.45 13.20
CA LYS A 96 29.89 20.91 13.15
C LYS A 96 30.48 21.52 11.88
N TRP A 97 31.53 20.90 11.33
CA TRP A 97 32.28 21.44 10.21
C TRP A 97 32.32 20.45 9.04
N PRO A 98 32.10 20.92 7.81
CA PRO A 98 32.17 20.06 6.64
C PRO A 98 33.62 19.70 6.32
N ARG A 99 33.81 18.59 5.63
CA ARG A 99 35.11 18.10 5.15
C ARG A 99 35.00 17.81 3.66
N LYS A 100 35.86 18.46 2.86
CA LYS A 100 35.79 18.37 1.39
C LYS A 100 34.39 18.68 0.82
N GLY A 101 33.66 19.61 1.45
CA GLY A 101 32.30 20.00 1.05
C GLY A 101 31.16 19.18 1.66
N PHE A 102 31.45 18.12 2.42
CA PHE A 102 30.43 17.23 2.98
C PHE A 102 30.36 17.29 4.51
N TYR A 103 29.15 17.23 5.07
CA TYR A 103 28.91 17.06 6.49
C TYR A 103 28.83 15.57 6.84
N GLN A 104 29.62 15.12 7.83
CA GLN A 104 29.45 13.77 8.37
C GLN A 104 28.20 13.74 9.23
N VAL A 105 27.29 12.81 8.93
CA VAL A 105 26.03 12.61 9.65
C VAL A 105 25.93 11.15 10.02
N LYS A 106 25.77 10.86 11.31
CA LYS A 106 25.40 9.54 11.81
C LYS A 106 23.89 9.50 12.00
N LEU A 107 23.21 8.62 11.28
CA LEU A 107 21.79 8.34 11.49
C LEU A 107 21.66 7.14 12.42
N ASN A 108 20.71 7.20 13.36
CA ASN A 108 20.30 6.05 14.16
C ASN A 108 18.92 5.61 13.70
N PHE A 109 18.71 4.30 13.68
CA PHE A 109 17.53 3.66 13.14
C PHE A 109 16.81 2.84 14.22
N GLU A 110 15.51 2.70 14.05
CA GLU A 110 14.71 1.71 14.74
C GLU A 110 14.08 0.80 13.70
N LEU A 111 14.29 -0.51 13.85
CA LEU A 111 13.71 -1.53 12.98
C LEU A 111 12.27 -1.81 13.42
N SER A 112 11.39 -1.98 12.44
CA SER A 112 9.96 -2.18 12.69
C SER A 112 9.65 -3.59 13.21
N ASP A 113 8.46 -3.77 13.78
CA ASP A 113 7.93 -5.11 14.10
C ASP A 113 7.80 -6.00 12.85
N ASN A 114 7.52 -5.41 11.67
CA ASN A 114 7.47 -6.15 10.40
C ASN A 114 8.84 -6.74 10.02
N TYR A 115 9.91 -5.97 10.20
CA TYR A 115 11.28 -6.45 9.97
C TYR A 115 11.54 -7.70 10.81
N TYR A 116 11.34 -7.60 12.12
CA TYR A 116 11.59 -8.71 13.03
C TYR A 116 10.67 -9.90 12.74
N ALA A 117 9.39 -9.67 12.46
CA ALA A 117 8.44 -10.73 12.13
C ALA A 117 8.82 -11.47 10.84
N TYR A 118 9.22 -10.74 9.79
CA TYR A 118 9.67 -11.33 8.53
C TYR A 118 10.93 -12.17 8.74
N HIS A 119 12.00 -11.58 9.30
CA HIS A 119 13.28 -12.27 9.51
C HIS A 119 13.18 -13.43 10.51
N HIS A 120 12.25 -13.39 11.47
CA HIS A 120 11.95 -14.54 12.31
C HIS A 120 11.44 -15.73 11.49
N LEU A 121 10.45 -15.49 10.62
CA LEU A 121 9.79 -16.55 9.85
C LEU A 121 10.64 -17.08 8.68
N THR A 122 11.51 -16.26 8.11
CA THR A 122 12.34 -16.63 6.95
C THR A 122 13.75 -17.08 7.31
N GLU A 123 14.34 -16.51 8.36
CA GLU A 123 15.75 -16.69 8.72
C GLU A 123 15.95 -17.22 10.15
N GLY A 124 14.88 -17.36 10.93
CA GLY A 124 14.95 -17.86 12.30
C GLY A 124 15.52 -16.87 13.32
N PHE A 125 15.39 -15.55 13.04
CA PHE A 125 15.81 -14.50 13.97
C PHE A 125 15.17 -14.66 15.37
N ASP A 126 15.95 -14.42 16.43
CA ASP A 126 15.45 -14.51 17.83
C ASP A 126 14.62 -13.27 18.20
N LEU A 127 13.37 -13.49 18.59
CA LEU A 127 12.44 -12.43 18.97
C LEU A 127 12.48 -12.09 20.47
N THR A 128 13.50 -12.51 21.21
CA THR A 128 13.68 -12.12 22.61
C THR A 128 13.74 -10.59 22.72
N GLY A 129 12.76 -10.00 23.41
CA GLY A 129 12.63 -8.54 23.54
C GLY A 129 11.75 -7.87 22.48
N HIS A 130 11.22 -8.64 21.51
CA HIS A 130 10.38 -8.17 20.41
C HIS A 130 8.98 -8.82 20.46
N GLU A 131 8.25 -8.61 21.56
CA GLU A 131 6.96 -9.29 21.80
C GLU A 131 5.87 -8.92 20.78
N GLN A 132 5.86 -7.68 20.28
CA GLN A 132 4.90 -7.25 19.26
C GLN A 132 5.19 -7.93 17.91
N ALA A 133 6.44 -7.91 17.45
CA ALA A 133 6.88 -8.69 16.30
C ALA A 133 6.54 -10.19 16.41
N LYS A 134 6.64 -10.78 17.61
CA LYS A 134 6.27 -12.18 17.85
C LYS A 134 4.77 -12.43 17.68
N GLN A 135 3.92 -11.54 18.18
CA GLN A 135 2.47 -11.63 17.96
C GLN A 135 2.14 -11.50 16.47
N LEU A 136 2.77 -10.53 15.81
CA LEU A 136 2.61 -10.29 14.37
C LEU A 136 3.05 -11.49 13.54
N ALA A 137 4.23 -12.06 13.81
CA ALA A 137 4.75 -13.24 13.13
C ALA A 137 3.82 -14.45 13.27
N ASN A 138 3.35 -14.73 14.49
CA ASN A 138 2.41 -15.82 14.74
C ASN A 138 1.09 -15.62 14.00
N LYS A 139 0.58 -14.40 13.98
CA LYS A 139 -0.65 -14.06 13.26
C LYS A 139 -0.47 -14.21 11.75
N ALA A 140 0.59 -13.63 11.18
CA ALA A 140 0.89 -13.73 9.76
C ALA A 140 1.02 -15.20 9.31
N GLN A 141 1.78 -16.01 10.06
CA GLN A 141 1.92 -17.44 9.78
C GLN A 141 0.59 -18.18 9.85
N ALA A 142 -0.25 -17.90 10.85
CA ALA A 142 -1.57 -18.52 10.98
C ALA A 142 -2.51 -18.16 9.82
N ILE A 143 -2.46 -16.91 9.35
CA ILE A 143 -3.21 -16.44 8.18
C ILE A 143 -2.76 -17.19 6.94
N LEU A 144 -1.45 -17.19 6.66
CA LEU A 144 -0.89 -17.83 5.46
C LEU A 144 -1.18 -19.33 5.43
N ASN A 145 -1.05 -20.02 6.56
CA ASN A 145 -1.39 -21.45 6.67
C ASN A 145 -2.86 -21.74 6.33
N LYS A 146 -3.76 -20.78 6.55
CA LYS A 146 -5.19 -20.92 6.27
C LYS A 146 -5.53 -20.62 4.79
N ILE A 147 -4.90 -19.60 4.21
CA ILE A 147 -5.31 -19.07 2.89
C ILE A 147 -4.41 -19.53 1.74
N ILE A 148 -3.14 -19.86 2.00
CA ILE A 148 -2.18 -20.29 0.99
C ILE A 148 -2.13 -21.82 0.93
N LYS A 149 -2.24 -22.35 -0.28
CA LYS A 149 -2.18 -23.80 -0.56
C LYS A 149 -1.00 -24.11 -1.47
N LYS A 150 -0.55 -25.37 -1.41
CA LYS A 150 0.48 -25.88 -2.33
C LYS A 150 0.04 -25.68 -3.78
N ASN A 151 0.97 -25.26 -4.64
CA ASN A 151 0.80 -25.02 -6.07
C ASN A 151 -0.11 -23.83 -6.46
N MET A 152 -0.42 -22.90 -5.54
CA MET A 152 -0.99 -21.62 -5.94
C MET A 152 0.02 -20.81 -6.75
N SER A 153 -0.43 -20.24 -7.86
CA SER A 153 0.29 -19.20 -8.60
C SER A 153 0.41 -17.92 -7.76
N ASP A 154 1.37 -17.06 -8.08
CA ASP A 154 1.56 -15.80 -7.34
C ASP A 154 0.32 -14.90 -7.38
N TYR A 155 -0.42 -14.90 -8.50
CA TYR A 155 -1.72 -14.24 -8.60
C TYR A 155 -2.76 -14.82 -7.63
N GLU A 156 -2.83 -16.15 -7.49
CA GLU A 156 -3.77 -16.79 -6.55
C GLU A 156 -3.39 -16.49 -5.09
N LYS A 157 -2.10 -16.47 -4.77
CA LYS A 157 -1.60 -16.09 -3.44
C LYS A 157 -1.95 -14.64 -3.13
N GLU A 158 -1.60 -13.72 -4.03
CA GLU A 158 -1.90 -12.29 -3.90
C GLU A 158 -3.39 -12.06 -3.68
N LYS A 159 -4.25 -12.67 -4.53
CA LYS A 159 -5.69 -12.54 -4.40
C LYS A 159 -6.20 -13.09 -3.06
N ALA A 160 -5.69 -14.23 -2.60
CA ALA A 160 -6.11 -14.80 -1.32
C ALA A 160 -5.74 -13.89 -0.14
N ILE A 161 -4.56 -13.27 -0.19
CA ILE A 161 -4.07 -12.31 0.80
C ILE A 161 -4.93 -11.03 0.77
N HIS A 162 -5.14 -10.46 -0.41
CA HIS A 162 -6.00 -9.30 -0.61
C HIS A 162 -7.41 -9.54 -0.03
N ASP A 163 -8.05 -10.64 -0.43
CA ASP A 163 -9.39 -10.98 0.05
C ASP A 163 -9.43 -11.16 1.57
N TYR A 164 -8.38 -11.73 2.16
CA TYR A 164 -8.27 -11.88 3.60
C TYR A 164 -8.25 -10.52 4.29
N ILE A 165 -7.37 -9.61 3.83
CA ILE A 165 -7.23 -8.27 4.41
C ILE A 165 -8.56 -7.51 4.31
N VAL A 166 -9.18 -7.42 3.13
CA VAL A 166 -10.45 -6.70 2.94
C VAL A 166 -11.59 -7.28 3.78
N THR A 167 -11.59 -8.58 4.07
CA THR A 167 -12.68 -9.19 4.86
C THR A 167 -12.45 -9.16 6.37
N HIS A 168 -11.27 -8.76 6.83
CA HIS A 168 -10.88 -8.75 8.26
C HIS A 168 -10.38 -7.39 8.75
N GLY A 169 -10.18 -6.43 7.86
CA GLY A 169 -9.88 -5.05 8.17
C GLY A 169 -11.13 -4.18 8.24
N GLU A 170 -11.03 -3.10 8.99
CA GLU A 170 -11.96 -1.97 9.00
C GLU A 170 -11.12 -0.69 8.88
N TYR A 171 -11.52 0.23 7.99
CA TYR A 171 -10.79 1.48 7.84
C TYR A 171 -11.04 2.42 9.02
N GLY A 172 -9.98 2.80 9.71
CA GLY A 172 -10.02 3.86 10.71
C GLY A 172 -9.00 3.73 11.81
N PHE A 173 -9.10 4.64 12.78
CA PHE A 173 -8.20 4.70 13.93
C PHE A 173 -8.66 3.80 15.08
N LEU A 174 -7.71 3.18 15.77
CA LEU A 174 -7.98 2.35 16.94
C LEU A 174 -8.63 3.16 18.06
N LYS A 175 -9.80 2.73 18.53
CA LYS A 175 -10.62 3.46 19.52
C LYS A 175 -10.95 4.92 19.11
N GLY A 176 -10.85 5.25 17.82
CA GLY A 176 -11.00 6.63 17.33
C GLY A 176 -9.80 7.54 17.61
N GLU A 177 -8.70 6.99 18.12
CA GLU A 177 -7.47 7.71 18.47
C GLU A 177 -6.35 7.35 17.48
N LYS A 178 -5.55 8.35 17.09
CA LYS A 178 -4.35 8.13 16.29
C LYS A 178 -3.28 7.41 17.12
N LYS A 179 -3.26 6.09 17.05
CA LYS A 179 -2.25 5.22 17.67
C LYS A 179 -1.23 4.75 16.66
N GLU A 180 -0.01 4.51 17.10
CA GLU A 180 1.09 4.01 16.26
C GLU A 180 0.70 2.73 15.52
N ASP A 181 0.09 1.76 16.21
CA ASP A 181 -0.36 0.49 15.59
C ASP A 181 -1.39 0.70 14.45
N SER A 182 -2.10 1.84 14.39
CA SER A 182 -3.02 2.13 13.28
C SER A 182 -2.29 2.41 11.95
N TYR A 183 -0.98 2.62 12.01
CA TYR A 183 -0.15 2.96 10.86
C TYR A 183 0.77 1.83 10.42
N ASP A 184 0.82 0.71 11.15
CA ASP A 184 1.65 -0.44 10.80
C ASP A 184 0.80 -1.70 10.57
N ALA A 185 1.40 -2.79 10.09
CA ALA A 185 0.66 -4.03 9.81
C ALA A 185 -0.12 -4.61 11.01
N LYS A 186 0.22 -4.27 12.27
CA LYS A 186 -0.50 -4.78 13.45
C LYS A 186 -1.93 -4.24 13.51
N GLY A 187 -2.15 -3.00 13.05
CA GLY A 187 -3.51 -2.42 13.00
C GLY A 187 -4.49 -3.33 12.29
N ILE A 188 -4.19 -3.75 11.06
CA ILE A 188 -5.05 -4.66 10.30
C ILE A 188 -4.89 -6.12 10.73
N LEU A 189 -3.67 -6.63 10.94
CA LEU A 189 -3.47 -8.05 11.19
C LEU A 189 -3.83 -8.48 12.62
N LEU A 190 -3.50 -7.68 13.64
CA LEU A 190 -3.78 -8.00 15.05
C LEU A 190 -5.11 -7.40 15.51
N GLU A 191 -5.33 -6.12 15.23
CA GLU A 191 -6.47 -5.37 15.76
C GLU A 191 -7.69 -5.36 14.82
N GLY A 192 -7.51 -5.72 13.55
CA GLY A 192 -8.57 -5.69 12.53
C GLY A 192 -9.01 -4.29 12.12
N LYS A 193 -8.24 -3.25 12.46
CA LYS A 193 -8.57 -1.85 12.18
C LYS A 193 -7.33 -0.99 12.02
N GLY A 194 -7.23 -0.26 10.91
CA GLY A 194 -6.09 0.60 10.60
C GLY A 194 -6.37 1.58 9.47
N VAL A 195 -5.36 2.40 9.15
CA VAL A 195 -5.39 3.31 8.00
C VAL A 195 -4.58 2.76 6.83
N CYS A 196 -4.47 3.52 5.73
CA CYS A 196 -3.87 3.07 4.48
C CYS A 196 -2.49 2.39 4.62
N SER A 197 -1.59 2.93 5.47
CA SER A 197 -0.28 2.32 5.72
C SER A 197 -0.39 0.95 6.41
N SER A 198 -1.35 0.77 7.32
CA SER A 198 -1.61 -0.53 7.94
C SER A 198 -2.08 -1.57 6.92
N TYR A 199 -2.92 -1.19 5.95
CA TYR A 199 -3.34 -2.08 4.86
C TYR A 199 -2.16 -2.42 3.93
N SER A 200 -1.40 -1.42 3.49
CA SER A 200 -0.31 -1.61 2.53
C SER A 200 0.87 -2.38 3.13
N GLU A 201 1.21 -2.16 4.41
CA GLU A 201 2.19 -2.97 5.14
C GLU A 201 1.71 -4.40 5.39
N SER A 202 0.43 -4.60 5.73
CA SER A 202 -0.14 -5.95 5.89
C SER A 202 -0.05 -6.76 4.60
N MET A 203 -0.38 -6.13 3.48
CA MET A 203 -0.26 -6.73 2.15
C MET A 203 1.21 -7.04 1.84
N GLN A 204 2.12 -6.10 2.06
CA GLN A 204 3.56 -6.28 1.85
C GLN A 204 4.13 -7.44 2.66
N LEU A 205 3.81 -7.53 3.96
CA LEU A 205 4.30 -8.58 4.86
C LEU A 205 3.84 -9.97 4.41
N LEU A 206 2.53 -10.11 4.15
CA LEU A 206 1.95 -11.39 3.75
C LEU A 206 2.42 -11.83 2.35
N LEU A 207 2.57 -10.90 1.40
CA LEU A 207 3.13 -11.19 0.07
C LEU A 207 4.59 -11.63 0.16
N SER A 208 5.40 -10.90 0.93
CA SER A 208 6.82 -11.21 1.12
C SER A 208 7.01 -12.60 1.72
N LEU A 209 6.23 -12.96 2.75
CA LEU A 209 6.24 -14.29 3.35
C LEU A 209 5.69 -15.39 2.41
N ALA A 210 4.81 -15.04 1.47
CA ALA A 210 4.30 -15.94 0.44
C ALA A 210 5.23 -16.07 -0.79
N GLY A 211 6.37 -15.37 -0.77
CA GLY A 211 7.35 -15.34 -1.85
C GLY A 211 6.90 -14.56 -3.08
N VAL A 212 5.98 -13.61 -2.94
CA VAL A 212 5.51 -12.73 -4.01
C VAL A 212 6.18 -11.37 -3.86
N GLU A 213 6.92 -10.94 -4.89
CA GLU A 213 7.66 -9.68 -4.88
C GLU A 213 6.68 -8.49 -4.95
N SER A 214 6.79 -7.58 -3.97
CA SER A 214 5.97 -6.36 -3.90
C SER A 214 6.74 -5.20 -3.28
N LYS A 215 6.20 -3.98 -3.45
CA LYS A 215 6.69 -2.74 -2.85
C LYS A 215 5.53 -1.91 -2.34
N ILE A 216 5.76 -1.10 -1.31
CA ILE A 216 4.83 -0.05 -0.91
C ILE A 216 5.11 1.18 -1.78
N VAL A 217 4.05 1.84 -2.23
CA VAL A 217 4.09 3.11 -2.95
C VAL A 217 3.52 4.19 -2.05
N LEU A 218 4.29 5.26 -1.87
CA LEU A 218 3.86 6.49 -1.21
C LEU A 218 3.40 7.51 -2.24
N GLY A 219 2.26 8.14 -1.98
CA GLY A 219 1.68 9.14 -2.86
C GLY A 219 0.46 9.83 -2.25
N GLU A 220 -0.46 10.25 -3.11
CA GLU A 220 -1.68 10.98 -2.72
C GLU A 220 -2.90 10.42 -3.45
N ALA A 221 -4.03 10.38 -2.76
CA ALA A 221 -5.35 10.10 -3.28
C ALA A 221 -6.38 10.87 -2.43
N ASP A 222 -6.73 12.09 -2.86
CA ASP A 222 -7.38 13.18 -2.09
C ASP A 222 -6.59 13.70 -0.87
N ILE A 223 -5.94 12.79 -0.15
CA ILE A 223 -5.01 13.02 0.96
C ILE A 223 -3.76 12.15 0.77
N GLU A 224 -2.77 12.29 1.65
CA GLU A 224 -1.63 11.36 1.71
C GLU A 224 -2.11 9.91 1.80
N HIS A 225 -1.53 9.04 0.96
CA HIS A 225 -2.00 7.66 0.81
C HIS A 225 -0.84 6.70 0.52
N SER A 226 -1.07 5.42 0.81
CA SER A 226 -0.12 4.35 0.48
C SER A 226 -0.85 3.10 0.00
N TRP A 227 -0.23 2.41 -0.95
CA TRP A 227 -0.74 1.18 -1.58
C TRP A 227 0.43 0.30 -2.04
N ASN A 228 0.17 -0.81 -2.72
CA ASN A 228 1.22 -1.72 -3.16
C ASN A 228 1.42 -1.74 -4.68
N LEU A 229 2.65 -1.99 -5.09
CA LEU A 229 3.02 -2.52 -6.40
C LEU A 229 3.37 -3.99 -6.23
N VAL A 230 2.75 -4.87 -7.03
CA VAL A 230 2.97 -6.31 -6.97
C VAL A 230 3.48 -6.81 -8.32
N LYS A 231 4.49 -7.68 -8.30
CA LYS A 231 5.09 -8.24 -9.50
C LYS A 231 4.57 -9.64 -9.76
N LEU A 232 3.92 -9.82 -10.90
CA LEU A 232 3.31 -11.07 -11.31
C LEU A 232 3.76 -11.40 -12.74
N ASP A 233 4.32 -12.60 -12.94
CA ASP A 233 4.86 -13.05 -14.22
C ASP A 233 5.80 -12.02 -14.88
N GLY A 234 6.64 -11.37 -14.07
CA GLY A 234 7.63 -10.38 -14.53
C GLY A 234 7.09 -8.98 -14.83
N LYS A 235 5.80 -8.73 -14.60
CA LYS A 235 5.17 -7.41 -14.81
C LYS A 235 4.65 -6.83 -13.50
N TRP A 236 4.70 -5.52 -13.36
CA TRP A 236 4.24 -4.80 -12.18
C TRP A 236 2.79 -4.34 -12.32
N TYR A 237 2.05 -4.36 -11.22
CA TYR A 237 0.64 -3.98 -11.14
C TYR A 237 0.39 -3.24 -9.83
N HIS A 238 -0.47 -2.24 -9.85
CA HIS A 238 -0.89 -1.58 -8.62
C HIS A 238 -2.03 -2.34 -7.95
N VAL A 239 -1.97 -2.43 -6.62
CA VAL A 239 -3.02 -2.96 -5.76
C VAL A 239 -3.25 -1.98 -4.63
N ASP A 240 -4.46 -1.42 -4.55
CA ASP A 240 -4.91 -0.62 -3.41
C ASP A 240 -5.99 -1.39 -2.63
N VAL A 241 -5.54 -2.06 -1.57
CA VAL A 241 -6.41 -2.87 -0.70
C VAL A 241 -7.35 -1.99 0.12
N THR A 242 -6.93 -0.77 0.48
CA THR A 242 -7.75 0.16 1.26
C THR A 242 -8.95 0.64 0.45
N TRP A 243 -8.76 1.02 -0.82
CA TRP A 243 -9.86 1.46 -1.68
C TRP A 243 -10.69 0.30 -2.25
N ASP A 244 -10.19 -0.93 -2.13
CA ASP A 244 -10.97 -2.16 -2.39
C ASP A 244 -11.76 -2.68 -1.16
N ASP A 245 -11.59 -2.04 0.00
CA ASP A 245 -12.41 -2.26 1.19
C ASP A 245 -13.74 -1.46 1.11
N PRO A 246 -14.92 -2.12 1.03
CA PRO A 246 -16.19 -1.44 0.82
C PRO A 246 -16.68 -0.68 2.05
N VAL A 247 -16.78 0.65 1.98
CA VAL A 247 -17.46 1.46 3.01
C VAL A 247 -18.96 1.69 2.68
N PRO A 248 -19.91 1.52 3.63
CA PRO A 248 -19.71 0.92 4.96
C PRO A 248 -19.42 -0.58 4.85
N ASP A 249 -18.58 -1.09 5.76
CA ASP A 249 -18.10 -2.47 5.75
C ASP A 249 -19.25 -3.47 5.69
N GLU A 250 -19.32 -4.19 4.57
CA GLU A 250 -20.27 -5.28 4.37
C GLU A 250 -19.53 -6.60 4.57
N LYS A 251 -19.79 -7.29 5.69
CA LYS A 251 -19.13 -8.54 6.05
C LYS A 251 -19.12 -9.54 4.88
N GLY A 252 -17.92 -9.92 4.44
CA GLY A 252 -17.69 -10.89 3.36
C GLY A 252 -17.78 -10.32 1.94
N ARG A 253 -17.89 -8.99 1.79
CA ARG A 253 -17.82 -8.32 0.49
C ARG A 253 -16.42 -7.82 0.22
N VAL A 254 -15.91 -8.17 -0.97
CA VAL A 254 -14.60 -7.71 -1.47
C VAL A 254 -14.80 -6.97 -2.78
N LEU A 255 -14.16 -5.81 -2.93
CA LEU A 255 -14.06 -5.12 -4.21
C LEU A 255 -12.74 -5.46 -4.88
N TYR A 256 -12.63 -5.13 -6.17
CA TYR A 256 -11.45 -5.42 -6.98
C TYR A 256 -11.24 -4.31 -8.00
N ASN A 257 -11.66 -3.10 -7.64
CA ASN A 257 -11.61 -1.92 -8.47
C ASN A 257 -10.16 -1.46 -8.68
N TYR A 258 -9.32 -1.66 -7.66
CA TYR A 258 -7.90 -1.31 -7.67
C TYR A 258 -6.98 -2.53 -7.62
N PHE A 259 -7.53 -3.74 -7.74
CA PHE A 259 -6.77 -4.98 -7.84
C PHE A 259 -6.10 -5.15 -9.22
N ASN A 260 -4.77 -5.02 -9.23
CA ASN A 260 -3.89 -5.16 -10.38
C ASN A 260 -4.23 -4.20 -11.54
N VAL A 261 -4.23 -2.90 -11.24
CA VAL A 261 -4.48 -1.86 -12.24
C VAL A 261 -3.16 -1.29 -12.79
N PRO A 262 -3.12 -0.87 -14.06
CA PRO A 262 -1.96 -0.19 -14.60
C PRO A 262 -1.92 1.28 -14.19
N ASP A 263 -0.74 1.90 -14.37
CA ASP A 263 -0.46 3.33 -14.23
C ASP A 263 -1.57 4.21 -14.81
N GLU A 264 -2.00 3.92 -16.05
CA GLU A 264 -3.01 4.72 -16.77
C GLU A 264 -4.33 4.81 -16.01
N LEU A 265 -4.75 3.70 -15.39
CA LEU A 265 -6.00 3.64 -14.64
C LEU A 265 -5.83 4.25 -13.24
N LEU A 266 -4.72 3.95 -12.56
CA LEU A 266 -4.49 4.44 -11.20
C LEU A 266 -4.29 5.96 -11.17
N LYS A 267 -3.62 6.55 -12.17
CA LYS A 267 -3.37 8.01 -12.28
C LYS A 267 -4.63 8.86 -12.32
N LYS A 268 -5.80 8.26 -12.54
CA LYS A 268 -7.07 8.98 -12.55
C LYS A 268 -7.55 9.36 -11.16
N THR A 269 -7.07 8.68 -10.12
CA THR A 269 -7.44 8.93 -8.72
C THR A 269 -6.24 9.06 -7.78
N HIS A 270 -5.06 8.61 -8.20
CA HIS A 270 -3.84 8.66 -7.40
C HIS A 270 -2.73 9.45 -8.09
N THR A 271 -1.85 10.06 -7.30
CA THR A 271 -0.62 10.71 -7.75
C THR A 271 0.59 10.15 -6.97
N TRP A 272 1.69 9.86 -7.66
CA TRP A 272 2.95 9.40 -7.05
C TRP A 272 4.15 9.83 -7.90
N ASP A 273 5.35 9.77 -7.32
CA ASP A 273 6.58 9.98 -8.08
C ASP A 273 6.92 8.74 -8.92
N THR A 274 6.45 8.76 -10.17
CA THR A 274 6.69 7.68 -11.16
C THR A 274 8.17 7.38 -11.44
N LYS A 275 9.11 8.24 -11.04
CA LYS A 275 10.55 7.97 -11.20
C LYS A 275 11.11 7.04 -10.14
N ARG A 276 10.44 6.94 -8.98
CA ARG A 276 10.87 6.11 -7.84
C ARG A 276 10.46 4.64 -7.96
N TYR A 277 9.51 4.33 -8.85
CA TYR A 277 8.87 3.01 -8.91
C TYR A 277 8.85 2.44 -10.33
N GLU A 278 8.69 1.12 -10.41
CA GLU A 278 8.52 0.40 -11.66
C GLU A 278 7.19 0.75 -12.35
N LYS A 279 7.20 0.70 -13.70
CA LYS A 279 6.02 1.02 -14.50
C LYS A 279 5.05 -0.16 -14.54
N ALA A 280 3.77 0.09 -14.24
CA ALA A 280 2.69 -0.87 -14.41
C ALA A 280 1.90 -0.56 -15.70
N ASN A 281 2.17 -1.28 -16.79
CA ASN A 281 1.57 -1.02 -18.10
C ASN A 281 0.74 -2.19 -18.66
N SER A 282 0.22 -3.06 -17.79
CA SER A 282 -0.46 -4.30 -18.18
C SER A 282 -1.82 -4.45 -17.51
N TYR A 283 -2.78 -5.02 -18.25
CA TYR A 283 -4.07 -5.47 -17.73
C TYR A 283 -4.15 -7.00 -17.55
N GLU A 284 -3.09 -7.75 -17.88
CA GLU A 284 -3.15 -9.22 -17.92
C GLU A 284 -3.56 -9.85 -16.60
N LYS A 285 -3.11 -9.28 -15.47
CA LYS A 285 -3.48 -9.73 -14.13
C LYS A 285 -4.53 -8.87 -13.45
N ASN A 286 -5.11 -7.90 -14.16
CA ASN A 286 -6.24 -7.15 -13.63
C ASN A 286 -7.40 -8.10 -13.32
N TYR A 287 -8.07 -7.93 -12.18
CA TYR A 287 -9.14 -8.83 -11.75
C TYR A 287 -10.23 -9.03 -12.81
N TYR A 288 -10.68 -7.95 -13.43
CA TYR A 288 -11.73 -8.00 -14.45
C TYR A 288 -11.15 -8.49 -15.78
N GLY A 289 -9.88 -8.16 -16.09
CA GLY A 289 -9.17 -8.68 -17.26
C GLY A 289 -9.06 -10.21 -17.23
N MET A 290 -8.68 -10.76 -16.08
CA MET A 290 -8.57 -12.21 -15.84
C MET A 290 -9.90 -12.96 -15.96
N LYS A 291 -11.00 -12.33 -15.56
CA LYS A 291 -12.36 -12.88 -15.78
C LYS A 291 -12.89 -12.62 -17.20
N GLN A 292 -12.13 -11.88 -18.00
CA GLN A 292 -12.53 -11.32 -19.29
C GLN A 292 -13.81 -10.46 -19.19
N ASP A 293 -14.10 -9.90 -18.02
CA ASP A 293 -15.30 -9.12 -17.74
C ASP A 293 -15.07 -7.61 -17.98
N VAL A 294 -13.94 -7.23 -18.60
CA VAL A 294 -13.69 -5.87 -19.09
C VAL A 294 -14.38 -5.69 -20.44
N CYS A 295 -15.18 -4.65 -20.57
CA CYS A 295 -15.77 -4.25 -21.84
C CYS A 295 -15.35 -2.81 -22.16
N GLN A 296 -14.66 -2.63 -23.27
CA GLN A 296 -14.12 -1.35 -23.71
C GLN A 296 -15.10 -0.54 -24.56
N ASN A 297 -16.18 -1.17 -25.02
CA ASN A 297 -17.16 -0.57 -25.91
C ASN A 297 -18.52 -1.29 -25.81
N TYR A 298 -19.53 -0.73 -26.50
CA TYR A 298 -20.88 -1.28 -26.57
C TYR A 298 -20.93 -2.73 -27.07
N LYS A 299 -20.17 -3.05 -28.12
CA LYS A 299 -20.22 -4.35 -28.79
C LYS A 299 -19.78 -5.47 -27.84
N GLU A 300 -18.69 -5.24 -27.12
CA GLU A 300 -18.18 -6.17 -26.10
C GLU A 300 -19.15 -6.33 -24.93
N THR A 301 -19.69 -5.22 -24.44
CA THR A 301 -20.67 -5.21 -23.34
C THR A 301 -21.89 -6.05 -23.71
N LYS A 302 -22.46 -5.83 -24.91
CA LYS A 302 -23.61 -6.57 -25.42
C LYS A 302 -23.32 -8.07 -25.53
N ALA A 303 -22.17 -8.44 -26.09
CA ALA A 303 -21.80 -9.84 -26.26
C ALA A 303 -21.71 -10.58 -24.91
N ARG A 304 -21.16 -9.91 -23.88
CA ARG A 304 -21.03 -10.48 -22.53
C ARG A 304 -22.35 -10.68 -21.81
N ILE A 305 -23.29 -9.74 -21.95
CA ILE A 305 -24.61 -9.89 -21.35
C ILE A 305 -25.37 -11.05 -22.02
N ILE A 306 -25.33 -11.13 -23.36
CA ILE A 306 -25.96 -12.24 -24.11
C ILE A 306 -25.37 -13.59 -23.69
N ASP A 307 -24.04 -13.72 -23.60
CA ASP A 307 -23.37 -14.93 -23.13
C ASP A 307 -23.83 -15.33 -21.71
N GLY A 308 -23.92 -14.35 -20.80
CA GLY A 308 -24.38 -14.59 -19.44
C GLY A 308 -25.83 -15.06 -19.35
N ILE A 309 -26.72 -14.50 -20.17
CA ILE A 309 -28.13 -14.91 -20.28
C ILE A 309 -28.22 -16.32 -20.86
N GLN A 310 -27.51 -16.62 -21.96
CA GLN A 310 -27.49 -17.95 -22.58
C GLN A 310 -27.00 -19.02 -21.60
N LYS A 311 -26.03 -18.68 -20.75
CA LYS A 311 -25.51 -19.56 -19.70
C LYS A 311 -26.36 -19.58 -18.42
N LYS A 312 -27.53 -18.93 -18.40
CA LYS A 312 -28.43 -18.81 -17.25
C LYS A 312 -27.72 -18.33 -15.97
N LYS A 313 -26.76 -17.40 -16.10
CA LYS A 313 -26.08 -16.82 -14.93
C LYS A 313 -27.12 -16.06 -14.08
N LYS A 314 -27.08 -16.23 -12.76
CA LYS A 314 -27.92 -15.44 -11.83
C LYS A 314 -27.41 -14.00 -11.64
N LYS A 315 -26.13 -13.76 -11.93
CA LYS A 315 -25.46 -12.47 -11.76
C LYS A 315 -24.39 -12.28 -12.82
N ILE A 316 -24.37 -11.11 -13.43
CA ILE A 316 -23.34 -10.67 -14.37
C ILE A 316 -22.68 -9.42 -13.78
N LYS A 317 -21.34 -9.40 -13.70
CA LYS A 317 -20.55 -8.26 -13.20
C LYS A 317 -19.56 -7.89 -14.29
N LEU A 318 -19.65 -6.69 -14.84
CA LEU A 318 -18.76 -6.20 -15.91
C LEU A 318 -18.08 -4.90 -15.46
N LEU A 319 -16.79 -4.76 -15.79
CA LEU A 319 -16.08 -3.48 -15.72
C LEU A 319 -16.21 -2.79 -17.08
N LEU A 320 -16.83 -1.62 -17.10
CA LEU A 320 -17.02 -0.84 -18.31
C LEU A 320 -16.05 0.34 -18.28
N THR A 321 -15.20 0.47 -19.30
CA THR A 321 -14.19 1.55 -19.38
C THR A 321 -14.62 2.72 -20.28
N ASP A 322 -15.78 2.62 -20.92
CA ASP A 322 -16.39 3.66 -21.77
C ASP A 322 -17.40 4.49 -20.96
N GLU A 323 -17.30 5.82 -21.01
CA GLU A 323 -18.22 6.77 -20.36
C GLU A 323 -19.69 6.58 -20.74
N LYS A 324 -19.95 6.12 -21.97
CA LYS A 324 -21.31 5.88 -22.49
C LYS A 324 -21.91 4.55 -22.03
N ALA A 325 -21.19 3.80 -21.21
CA ALA A 325 -21.60 2.53 -20.62
C ALA A 325 -23.01 2.53 -20.00
N LYS A 326 -23.42 3.63 -19.35
CA LYS A 326 -24.76 3.75 -18.76
C LYS A 326 -25.84 3.64 -19.82
N ASP A 327 -25.71 4.38 -20.91
CA ASP A 327 -26.69 4.45 -22.00
C ASP A 327 -26.87 3.09 -22.70
N TYR A 328 -25.79 2.30 -22.76
CA TYR A 328 -25.77 0.99 -23.39
C TYR A 328 -26.56 -0.08 -22.64
N ALA A 329 -26.48 -0.09 -21.31
CA ALA A 329 -27.17 -1.09 -20.49
C ALA A 329 -28.67 -0.76 -20.32
N TYR A 330 -29.06 0.52 -20.25
CA TYR A 330 -30.47 0.92 -20.20
C TYR A 330 -31.25 0.42 -21.42
N ASN A 331 -30.66 0.54 -22.63
CA ASN A 331 -31.27 0.02 -23.86
C ASN A 331 -31.41 -1.51 -23.87
N PHE A 332 -30.60 -2.22 -23.09
CA PHE A 332 -30.60 -3.70 -23.04
C PHE A 332 -31.60 -4.26 -22.02
N VAL A 333 -31.79 -3.58 -20.87
CA VAL A 333 -32.83 -3.93 -19.87
C VAL A 333 -34.21 -3.96 -20.50
N LEU A 334 -34.50 -2.99 -21.36
CA LEU A 334 -35.80 -2.86 -22.02
C LEU A 334 -36.09 -3.99 -23.02
N GLN A 335 -35.11 -4.83 -23.35
CA GLN A 335 -35.23 -5.88 -24.36
C GLN A 335 -35.30 -7.31 -23.77
N TYR A 336 -35.06 -7.50 -22.47
CA TYR A 336 -34.99 -8.83 -21.86
C TYR A 336 -35.70 -8.89 -20.50
N ASP A 337 -36.84 -9.61 -20.45
CA ASP A 337 -37.68 -9.80 -19.26
C ASP A 337 -36.99 -10.55 -18.10
N SER A 338 -35.84 -11.17 -18.35
CA SER A 338 -35.07 -11.91 -17.35
C SER A 338 -34.21 -11.02 -16.42
N VAL A 339 -34.17 -9.70 -16.64
CA VAL A 339 -33.35 -8.78 -15.82
C VAL A 339 -34.16 -8.26 -14.64
N SER A 340 -33.81 -8.67 -13.41
CA SER A 340 -34.53 -8.24 -12.21
C SER A 340 -33.97 -6.97 -11.57
N SER A 341 -32.66 -6.71 -11.71
CA SER A 341 -32.07 -5.44 -11.26
C SER A 341 -30.74 -5.13 -11.95
N ILE A 342 -30.45 -3.84 -12.11
CA ILE A 342 -29.11 -3.35 -12.44
C ILE A 342 -28.66 -2.39 -11.34
N ARG A 343 -27.43 -2.60 -10.87
CA ARG A 343 -26.72 -1.67 -9.99
C ARG A 343 -25.43 -1.20 -10.65
N TRP A 344 -25.15 0.07 -10.48
CA TRP A 344 -23.93 0.70 -10.92
C TRP A 344 -23.06 0.98 -9.71
N LYS A 345 -21.77 0.63 -9.79
CA LYS A 345 -20.79 1.05 -8.80
C LYS A 345 -19.69 1.84 -9.52
N ASN A 346 -19.51 3.09 -9.10
CA ASN A 346 -18.40 3.91 -9.57
C ASN A 346 -17.09 3.37 -9.01
N ILE A 347 -16.02 3.52 -9.79
CA ILE A 347 -14.64 3.41 -9.33
C ILE A 347 -14.12 4.83 -9.14
N GLY A 348 -14.16 5.34 -7.91
CA GLY A 348 -13.80 6.73 -7.59
C GLY A 348 -14.67 7.76 -8.34
N GLU A 349 -14.07 8.88 -8.73
CA GLU A 349 -14.69 9.95 -9.55
C GLU A 349 -14.51 9.75 -11.07
N SER A 350 -13.94 8.62 -11.51
CA SER A 350 -13.54 8.36 -12.90
C SER A 350 -14.60 7.56 -13.70
N PRO A 351 -14.53 7.50 -15.05
CA PRO A 351 -15.65 7.00 -15.86
C PRO A 351 -15.80 5.48 -15.88
N CYS A 352 -14.96 4.76 -15.14
CA CYS A 352 -15.05 3.32 -15.05
C CYS A 352 -16.20 2.91 -14.12
N LEU A 353 -17.15 2.17 -14.69
CA LEU A 353 -18.36 1.73 -14.02
C LEU A 353 -18.38 0.22 -13.92
N VAL A 354 -18.52 -0.29 -12.71
CA VAL A 354 -18.85 -1.69 -12.50
C VAL A 354 -20.36 -1.84 -12.62
N MET A 355 -20.81 -2.47 -13.69
CA MET A 355 -22.21 -2.85 -13.86
C MET A 355 -22.43 -4.21 -13.18
N ILE A 356 -23.42 -4.27 -12.30
CA ILE A 356 -23.88 -5.51 -11.67
C ILE A 356 -25.33 -5.73 -12.07
N MET A 357 -25.56 -6.76 -12.88
CA MET A 357 -26.89 -7.18 -13.33
C MET A 357 -27.29 -8.46 -12.60
N THR A 358 -28.49 -8.47 -12.02
CA THR A 358 -29.12 -9.66 -11.45
C THR A 358 -30.17 -10.16 -12.44
N LEU A 359 -30.19 -11.47 -12.65
CA LEU A 359 -31.08 -12.12 -13.61
C LEU A 359 -31.98 -13.11 -12.87
N GLU A 360 -33.28 -13.02 -13.14
CA GLU A 360 -34.31 -13.95 -12.69
C GLU A 360 -34.93 -14.61 -13.90
N TYR A 361 -34.89 -15.93 -13.93
CA TYR A 361 -35.50 -16.72 -14.99
C TYR A 361 -36.78 -17.33 -14.41
N GLN A 362 -37.91 -17.13 -15.09
CA GLN A 362 -39.11 -17.89 -14.76
C GLN A 362 -38.82 -19.38 -14.94
N SER A 363 -39.38 -20.18 -14.02
CA SER A 363 -39.09 -21.62 -13.89
C SER A 363 -39.76 -22.44 -14.98
#